data_AF-A0A5E7RAQ4-F1
#
_entry.id   AF-A0A5E7RAQ4-F1
#
_cell.length_a   1.000
_cell.length_b   1.000
_cell.length_c   1.000
_cell.angle_alpha   90.00
_cell.angle_beta   90.00
_cell.angle_gamma   90.00
#
_symmetry.space_group_name_H-M   'P 1'
#
loop_
_entity.id
_entity.type
_entity.pdbx_description
1 polymer ?
#
loop_
_entity_poly.entity_id
_entity_poly.type
_entity_poly.pdbx_seq_one_letter_code
_entity_poly.pdbx_strand_id
1 'polypeptide(L)' 'MTLRPEYLHSLLEDDPEQGLYRCKREMFTDPRLFDLEMEHIFEGNWLYLAHESQIPNINDWYTRDIPKKWTGNLL' A
#
# COMPACT_ATOMS: atom_id res chain seq x y z
N MET A 1 -0.99 -11.67 -15.35
CA MET A 1 -0.62 -12.98 -14.74
C MET A 1 -1.03 -12.87 -13.28
N THR A 2 -2.16 -13.46 -12.90
CA THR A 2 -2.81 -13.24 -11.59
C THR A 2 -2.08 -14.00 -10.49
N LEU A 3 -1.79 -13.34 -9.36
CA LEU A 3 -1.25 -13.99 -8.16
C LEU A 3 -2.37 -14.79 -7.48
N ARG A 4 -2.07 -16.03 -7.08
CA ARG A 4 -3.07 -16.91 -6.47
C ARG A 4 -3.18 -16.66 -4.96
N PRO A 5 -4.34 -16.86 -4.32
CA PRO A 5 -4.51 -16.68 -2.89
C PRO A 5 -3.51 -17.49 -2.05
N GLU A 6 -3.18 -18.72 -2.45
CA GLU A 6 -2.25 -19.56 -1.70
C GLU A 6 -0.83 -18.97 -1.68
N TYR A 7 -0.45 -18.24 -2.73
CA TYR A 7 0.82 -17.52 -2.75
C TYR A 7 0.82 -16.36 -1.74
N LEU A 8 -0.26 -15.58 -1.68
CA LEU A 8 -0.40 -14.46 -0.74
C LEU A 8 -0.33 -14.94 0.71
N HIS A 9 -1.03 -16.05 1.04
CA HIS A 9 -0.95 -16.66 2.36
C HIS A 9 0.47 -17.13 2.71
N SER A 10 1.26 -17.54 1.72
CA SER A 10 2.64 -17.97 1.95
C SER A 10 3.63 -16.82 2.23
N LEU A 11 3.21 -15.56 2.06
CA LEU A 11 4.09 -14.40 2.27
C LEU A 11 4.35 -14.11 3.75
N LEU A 12 3.48 -14.63 4.63
CA LEU A 12 3.52 -14.38 6.07
C LEU A 12 3.49 -15.71 6.83
N GLU A 13 4.38 -15.83 7.80
CA GLU A 13 4.43 -16.93 8.76
C GLU A 13 4.13 -16.34 10.13
N ASP A 14 3.06 -16.82 10.75
CA ASP A 14 2.58 -16.44 12.08
C ASP A 14 2.45 -17.72 12.91
N ASP A 15 3.42 -17.93 13.80
CA ASP A 15 3.41 -19.01 14.80
C ASP A 15 3.56 -18.37 16.20
N PRO A 16 2.42 -18.11 16.89
CA PRO A 16 2.42 -17.52 18.22
C PRO A 16 3.02 -18.42 19.30
N GLU A 17 2.96 -19.75 19.14
CA GLU A 17 3.46 -20.70 20.15
C GLU A 17 5.00 -20.72 20.17
N GLN A 18 5.62 -20.58 19.01
CA GLN A 18 7.08 -20.44 18.88
C GLN A 18 7.56 -18.98 18.89
N GLY A 19 6.65 -18.02 18.95
CA GLY A 19 6.95 -16.59 18.87
C GLY A 19 7.56 -16.17 17.53
N LEU A 20 7.21 -16.89 16.46
CA LEU A 20 7.79 -16.70 15.13
C LEU A 20 6.85 -15.86 14.26
N TYR A 21 7.33 -14.68 13.88
CA TYR A 21 6.65 -13.79 12.95
C TYR A 21 7.62 -13.43 11.83
N ARG A 22 7.40 -13.97 10.63
CA ARG A 22 8.28 -13.75 9.48
C ARG A 22 7.49 -13.33 8.26
N CYS A 23 8.08 -12.45 7.47
CA CYS A 23 7.55 -12.06 6.17
C CYS A 23 8.60 -12.29 5.08
N LYS A 24 8.16 -12.71 3.90
CA LYS A 24 9.03 -12.82 2.74
C LYS A 24 9.40 -11.43 2.23
N ARG A 25 10.69 -11.20 1.99
CA ARG A 25 11.22 -9.91 1.50
C ARG A 25 10.60 -9.47 0.17
N GLU A 26 10.18 -10.43 -0.66
CA GLU A 26 9.55 -10.15 -1.95
C GLU A 26 8.24 -9.35 -1.84
N MET A 27 7.58 -9.40 -0.67
CA MET A 27 6.40 -8.59 -0.36
C MET A 27 6.64 -7.09 -0.58
N PHE A 28 7.88 -6.63 -0.39
CA PHE A 28 8.23 -5.21 -0.54
C PHE A 28 8.87 -4.87 -1.88
N THR A 29 9.18 -5.86 -2.72
CA THR A 29 9.96 -5.66 -3.95
C THR A 29 9.27 -6.14 -5.23
N ASP A 30 8.26 -7.01 -5.13
CA ASP A 30 7.55 -7.51 -6.30
C ASP A 30 6.54 -6.47 -6.82
N PRO A 31 6.71 -5.95 -8.05
CA PRO A 31 5.80 -4.94 -8.59
C PRO A 31 4.36 -5.46 -8.77
N ARG A 32 4.16 -6.78 -8.90
CA ARG A 32 2.82 -7.37 -9.01
C ARG A 32 2.05 -7.29 -7.70
N LEU A 33 2.75 -7.36 -6.57
CA LEU A 33 2.15 -7.19 -5.25
C LEU A 33 1.78 -5.73 -5.02
N PHE A 34 2.67 -4.79 -5.37
CA PHE A 34 2.37 -3.36 -5.32
C PHE A 34 1.13 -3.00 -6.15
N ASP A 35 1.01 -3.55 -7.36
CA ASP A 35 -0.18 -3.35 -8.21
C ASP A 35 -1.47 -3.82 -7.53
N LEU A 36 -1.43 -4.94 -6.81
CA LEU A 36 -2.59 -5.44 -6.05
C LEU A 36 -2.89 -4.58 -4.83
N GLU A 37 -1.87 -4.07 -4.14
CA GLU A 37 -2.04 -3.14 -3.03
C GLU A 37 -2.73 -1.86 -3.50
N MET A 38 -2.36 -1.32 -4.66
CA MET A 38 -3.04 -0.14 -5.22
C MET A 38 -4.54 -0.40 -5.39
N GLU A 39 -4.88 -1.50 -6.06
CA GLU A 39 -6.28 -1.86 -6.38
C GLU A 39 -7.12 -2.17 -5.12
N HIS A 40 -6.56 -2.89 -4.15
CA HIS A 40 -7.36 -3.43 -3.04
C HIS A 40 -7.17 -2.69 -1.71
N ILE A 41 -6.07 -1.98 -1.53
CA ILE A 41 -5.75 -1.27 -0.29
C ILE A 41 -5.89 0.24 -0.50
N PHE A 42 -5.16 0.83 -1.44
CA PHE A 42 -5.08 2.29 -1.52
C PHE A 42 -6.29 2.94 -2.21
N GLU A 43 -6.91 2.30 -3.20
CA GLU A 43 -8.14 2.80 -3.85
C GLU A 43 -9.42 2.50 -3.04
N GLY A 44 -9.38 1.52 -2.13
CA GLY A 44 -10.54 1.04 -1.39
C GLY A 44 -10.66 1.50 0.06
N ASN A 45 -9.66 2.19 0.61
CA ASN A 45 -9.62 2.58 2.02
C ASN A 45 -9.50 4.08 2.26
N TRP A 46 -9.72 4.50 3.51
CA TRP A 46 -9.52 5.87 3.96
C TRP A 46 -8.02 6.18 4.11
N LEU A 47 -7.53 7.12 3.30
CA LEU A 47 -6.16 7.63 3.39
C LEU A 47 -6.14 8.93 4.20
N TYR A 48 -5.25 8.99 5.18
CA TYR A 48 -4.99 10.23 5.89
C TYR A 48 -4.27 11.22 4.97
N LEU A 49 -4.85 12.41 4.78
CA LEU A 49 -4.31 13.44 3.88
C LEU A 49 -3.63 14.59 4.63
N ALA A 50 -4.32 15.17 5.62
CA ALA A 50 -3.84 16.33 6.36
C ALA A 50 -4.60 16.51 7.68
N HIS A 51 -4.00 17.26 8.59
CA HIS A 51 -4.65 17.82 9.78
C HIS A 51 -5.35 19.15 9.45
N GLU A 52 -6.43 19.49 10.17
CA GLU A 52 -7.18 20.73 9.96
C GLU A 52 -6.32 22.00 10.06
N SER A 53 -5.33 22.01 10.97
CA SER A 53 -4.44 23.14 11.16
C SER A 53 -3.49 23.39 9.98
N GLN A 54 -3.40 22.46 9.01
CA GLN A 54 -2.62 22.65 7.79
C GLN A 54 -3.36 23.52 6.75
N ILE A 55 -4.67 23.74 6.92
CA ILE A 55 -5.52 24.57 6.06
C ILE A 55 -6.41 25.51 6.90
N PRO A 56 -5.82 26.41 7.71
CA PRO A 56 -6.57 27.17 8.70
C PRO A 56 -7.43 28.30 8.11
N ASN A 57 -7.12 28.79 6.90
CA ASN A 57 -7.81 29.95 6.32
C ASN A 57 -8.65 29.60 5.10
N ILE A 58 -9.57 30.52 4.76
CA ILE A 58 -10.37 30.44 3.54
C ILE A 58 -9.44 30.51 2.32
N ASN A 59 -9.61 29.56 1.41
CA ASN A 59 -8.82 29.36 0.19
C ASN A 59 -7.43 28.74 0.38
N ASP A 60 -7.09 28.26 1.57
CA ASP A 60 -5.91 27.40 1.74
C ASP A 60 -6.17 26.04 1.08
N TRP A 61 -5.22 25.59 0.27
CA TRP A 61 -5.25 24.26 -0.34
C TRP A 61 -3.94 23.54 -0.08
N TYR A 62 -4.02 22.22 0.01
CA TYR A 62 -2.87 21.36 0.28
C TYR A 62 -2.87 20.20 -0.71
N THR A 63 -1.80 20.09 -1.49
CA THR A 63 -1.62 19.00 -2.44
C THR A 63 -0.71 17.94 -1.84
N ARG A 64 -1.14 16.69 -1.96
CA ARG A 64 -0.36 15.52 -1.58
C ARG A 64 -0.38 14.51 -2.70
N ASP A 65 0.78 13.93 -2.94
CA ASP A 65 0.88 12.76 -3.78
C ASP A 65 0.31 11.56 -3.04
N ILE A 66 -0.63 10.88 -3.69
CA ILE A 66 -1.08 9.55 -3.28
C ILE A 66 -0.19 8.50 -3.95
N PRO A 67 -0.05 7.30 -3.37
CA PRO A 67 0.54 6.17 -4.06
C PRO A 67 -0.17 5.98 -5.39
N LYS A 68 0.62 5.92 -6.47
CA LYS A 68 0.11 5.74 -7.83
C LYS A 68 0.78 4.53 -8.44
N LYS A 69 -0.01 3.74 -9.17
CA LYS A 69 0.53 2.70 -10.04
C LYS A 69 1.56 3.34 -10.97
N TRP A 70 2.77 2.77 -11.03
CA TRP A 70 3.80 3.27 -11.95
C TRP A 70 3.35 2.96 -13.38
N THR A 71 2.89 3.98 -14.11
CA THR A 71 2.33 3.84 -15.46
C THR A 71 3.39 3.97 -16.58
N GLY A 72 4.67 3.99 -16.24
CA GLY A 72 5.76 3.94 -17.22
C GLY A 72 5.93 5.15 -18.15
N ASN A 73 5.10 6.20 -18.03
CA ASN A 73 5.28 7.42 -18.79
C ASN A 73 5.92 8.50 -17.93
N LEU A 74 7.22 8.68 -18.10
CA LEU A 74 7.88 9.96 -17.91
C LEU A 74 7.40 10.89 -19.05
N LEU A 75 6.56 11.85 -18.72
CA LEU A 75 6.51 13.14 -19.41
C LEU A 75 7.20 14.16 -18.51
#